data_AF-A0A7N2LB45-F1
#
_entry.id   AF-A0A7N2LB45-F1
#
_cell.length_a   1.000
_cell.length_b   1.000
_cell.length_c   1.000
_cell.angle_alpha   90.00
_cell.angle_beta   90.00
_cell.angle_gamma   90.00
#
_symmetry.space_group_name_H-M   'P 1'
#
loop_
_entity.id
_entity.type
_entity.pdbx_description
1 polymer ?
#
loop_
_entity_poly.entity_id
_entity_poly.type
_entity_poly.pdbx_seq_one_letter_code
_entity_poly.pdbx_strand_id
1 'polypeptide(L)'
;MAVMEEPILSRLDRLDNILRHLEEIRGCNRSPKSSCASTTSSGTVISDGNISSLDFSPRSLEKRCRPINHVKIEAEVKGTLIERLDHAEERVLKLCLQLEEQLEAERKIKEKTEKKTHKKKGLKQFVQRCVKG
;
A
#
# COMPACT_ATOMS: atom_id res chain seq x y z
N MET A 1 18.89 -6.94 4.53
CA MET A 1 18.05 -7.34 5.68
C MET A 1 16.61 -7.03 5.31
N ALA A 2 15.74 -8.04 5.28
CA ALA A 2 14.33 -7.88 4.96
C ALA A 2 13.63 -7.19 6.15
N VAL A 3 12.93 -6.09 5.88
CA VAL A 3 12.08 -5.42 6.86
C VAL A 3 10.87 -6.33 7.07
N MET A 4 10.86 -7.11 8.15
CA MET A 4 9.69 -7.88 8.53
C MET A 4 8.68 -6.92 9.15
N GLU A 5 7.74 -6.47 8.33
CA GLU A 5 6.64 -5.63 8.76
C GLU A 5 5.78 -6.40 9.79
N GLU A 6 5.45 -5.76 10.91
CA GLU A 6 4.68 -6.37 11.99
C GLU A 6 3.33 -6.89 11.46
N PRO A 7 2.93 -8.15 11.75
CA PRO A 7 1.67 -8.70 11.27
C PRO A 7 0.50 -7.79 11.61
N ILE A 8 -0.44 -7.58 10.68
CA ILE A 8 -1.57 -6.65 10.84
C ILE A 8 -2.31 -6.85 12.18
N LEU A 9 -2.43 -8.10 12.64
CA LEU A 9 -3.04 -8.45 13.91
C LEU A 9 -2.34 -7.84 15.13
N SER A 10 -1.00 -7.79 15.14
CA SER A 10 -0.21 -7.18 16.22
C SER A 10 -0.40 -5.65 16.27
N ARG A 11 -0.60 -5.02 15.10
CA ARG A 11 -0.89 -3.59 15.00
C ARG A 11 -2.28 -3.26 15.54
N LEU A 12 -3.27 -4.11 15.29
CA LEU A 12 -4.63 -3.96 15.81
C LEU A 12 -4.69 -4.17 17.33
N ASP A 13 -4.07 -5.24 17.84
CA ASP A 13 -4.02 -5.49 19.29
C ASP A 13 -3.34 -4.34 20.05
N ARG A 14 -2.28 -3.76 19.48
CA ARG A 14 -1.64 -2.57 20.05
C ARG A 14 -2.57 -1.35 20.08
N LEU A 15 -3.37 -1.14 19.04
CA LEU A 15 -4.34 -0.03 19.00
C LEU A 15 -5.46 -0.22 20.03
N ASP A 16 -5.96 -1.44 20.20
CA ASP A 16 -7.00 -1.77 21.19
C ASP A 16 -6.51 -1.55 22.62
N ASN A 17 -5.25 -1.90 22.91
CA ASN A 17 -4.64 -1.62 24.21
C ASN A 17 -4.48 -0.11 24.47
N ILE A 18 -4.09 0.68 23.46
CA ILE A 18 -3.97 2.14 23.58
C ILE A 18 -5.34 2.79 23.80
N LEU A 19 -6.37 2.38 23.05
CA LEU A 19 -7.72 2.92 23.18
C LEU A 19 -8.31 2.67 24.57
N ARG A 20 -8.12 1.45 25.11
CA ARG A 20 -8.52 1.08 26.47
C ARG A 20 -7.88 1.97 27.52
N HIS A 21 -6.59 2.22 27.42
CA HIS A 21 -5.87 3.07 28.38
C HIS A 21 -6.32 4.54 28.30
N LEU A 22 -6.62 5.03 27.10
CA LEU A 22 -7.16 6.38 26.90
C LEU A 22 -8.59 6.54 27.45
N GLU A 23 -9.39 5.47 27.42
CA GLU A 23 -10.71 5.42 28.05
C GLU A 23 -10.63 5.42 29.58
N GLU A 24 -9.69 4.65 30.15
CA GLU A 24 -9.42 4.65 31.60
C GLU A 24 -9.00 6.03 32.11
N ILE A 25 -8.07 6.70 31.42
CA ILE A 25 -7.62 8.07 31.78
C ILE A 25 -8.77 9.07 31.66
N ARG A 26 -9.63 8.92 30.64
CA ARG A 26 -10.80 9.80 30.42
C ARG A 26 -11.89 9.60 31.48
N GLY A 27 -12.00 8.41 32.07
CA GLY A 27 -12.88 8.12 33.21
C GLY A 27 -12.43 8.75 34.53
N CYS A 28 -11.14 9.09 34.68
CA CYS A 28 -10.57 9.70 35.88
C CYS A 28 -10.81 11.21 36.03
N ASN A 29 -11.60 11.85 35.14
CA ASN A 29 -11.91 13.28 35.21
C ASN A 29 -12.86 13.70 36.35
N ARG A 30 -13.22 12.80 37.27
CA ARG A 30 -13.76 13.18 38.59
C ARG A 30 -12.58 13.36 39.55
N SER A 31 -12.09 14.59 39.61
CA SER A 31 -11.03 15.03 40.52
C SER A 31 -11.20 14.46 41.94
N PRO A 32 -10.09 14.05 42.58
CA PRO A 32 -9.71 14.82 43.75
C PRO A 32 -8.21 15.17 43.74
N LYS A 33 -7.92 16.38 44.25
CA LYS A 33 -6.60 16.84 44.71
C LYS A 33 -5.76 15.70 45.32
N SER A 34 -4.60 15.37 44.74
CA SER A 34 -3.41 14.97 45.51
C SER A 34 -2.14 15.04 44.66
N SER A 35 -1.06 15.42 45.33
CA SER A 35 0.24 15.78 44.79
C SER A 35 0.95 14.58 44.13
N CYS A 36 1.33 14.71 42.85
CA CYS A 36 2.23 13.76 42.22
C CYS A 36 3.68 14.10 42.58
N ALA A 37 4.23 13.37 43.56
CA ALA A 37 5.66 13.25 43.76
C ALA A 37 6.26 12.39 42.63
N SER A 38 7.28 12.90 41.97
CA SER A 38 8.07 12.20 40.96
C SER A 38 8.76 10.98 41.56
N THR A 39 8.53 9.80 41.00
CA THR A 39 9.40 8.63 41.20
C THR A 39 10.12 8.30 39.90
N THR A 40 11.40 8.63 39.87
CA THR A 40 12.39 8.08 38.95
C THR A 40 12.49 6.57 39.17
N SER A 41 12.25 5.77 38.14
CA SER A 41 12.77 4.40 38.08
C SER A 41 13.51 4.23 36.76
N SER A 42 14.83 4.31 36.87
CA SER A 42 15.80 4.05 35.82
C SER A 42 16.13 2.56 35.85
N GLY A 43 16.12 1.90 34.69
CA GLY A 43 16.78 0.62 34.52
C GLY A 43 16.02 -0.36 33.64
N THR A 44 16.36 -0.42 32.35
CA THR A 44 16.97 -1.59 31.70
C THR A 44 17.45 -1.19 30.31
N VAL A 45 18.71 -1.48 30.03
CA VAL A 45 19.49 -1.10 28.86
C VAL A 45 19.55 -2.29 27.90
N ILE A 46 19.08 -2.14 26.65
CA ILE A 46 19.53 -2.91 25.47
C ILE A 46 19.44 -1.94 24.27
N SER A 47 20.53 -1.23 23.99
CA SER A 47 21.45 -1.44 22.85
C SER A 47 20.84 -1.17 21.46
N ASP A 48 21.28 -0.02 20.91
CA ASP A 48 21.46 0.31 19.49
C ASP A 48 20.25 0.36 18.56
N GLY A 49 19.61 1.53 18.56
CA GLY A 49 18.71 1.91 17.48
C GLY A 49 18.07 3.28 17.64
N ASN A 50 18.71 4.23 18.34
CA ASN A 50 18.44 5.67 18.34
C ASN A 50 17.00 6.15 18.02
N ILE A 51 15.99 5.58 18.66
CA ILE A 51 14.67 6.20 18.79
C ILE A 51 14.65 6.85 20.17
N SER A 52 15.42 7.94 20.30
CA SER A 52 15.34 8.75 21.52
C SER A 52 13.87 9.07 21.73
N SER A 53 13.37 8.76 22.92
CA SER A 53 12.09 9.22 23.45
C SER A 53 11.71 10.53 22.77
N LEU A 54 10.75 10.47 21.85
CA LEU A 54 10.33 11.64 21.11
C LEU A 54 9.66 12.52 22.14
N ASP A 55 10.42 13.45 22.73
CA ASP A 55 9.89 14.45 23.63
C ASP A 55 8.79 15.16 22.85
N PHE A 56 7.52 14.84 23.11
CA PHE A 56 6.36 15.54 22.54
C PHE A 56 6.19 16.92 23.19
N SER A 57 7.29 17.53 23.62
CA SER A 57 7.31 18.93 24.01
C SER A 57 7.02 19.77 22.76
N PRO A 58 6.05 20.70 22.78
CA PRO A 58 5.70 21.52 21.62
C PRO A 58 6.91 22.27 21.02
N ARG A 59 7.93 22.59 21.85
CA ARG A 59 9.20 23.20 21.40
C ARG A 59 10.10 22.28 20.56
N SER A 60 9.95 20.96 20.65
CA SER A 60 10.73 20.00 19.86
C SER A 60 10.12 19.74 18.48
N LEU A 61 8.81 19.97 18.33
CA LEU A 61 8.08 19.80 17.06
C LEU A 61 8.41 20.92 16.07
N GLU A 62 8.61 22.16 16.54
CA GLU A 62 9.01 23.28 15.70
C GLU A 62 10.32 23.03 14.93
N LYS A 63 11.23 22.22 15.49
CA LYS A 63 12.49 21.85 14.81
C LYS A 63 12.33 20.72 13.77
N ARG A 64 11.18 20.03 13.74
CA ARG A 64 10.91 18.87 12.86
C ARG A 64 9.82 19.15 11.82
N CYS A 65 8.98 20.15 12.05
CA CYS A 65 7.89 20.50 11.15
C CYS A 65 8.32 21.51 10.08
N ARG A 66 7.76 21.37 8.88
CA ARG A 66 7.91 22.37 7.82
C ARG A 66 7.00 23.58 8.13
N PRO A 67 7.37 24.80 7.70
CA PRO A 67 6.51 25.97 7.86
C PRO A 67 5.12 25.76 7.24
N ILE A 68 4.07 26.18 7.95
CA ILE A 68 2.67 25.95 7.54
C ILE A 68 2.37 26.48 6.12
N ASN A 69 2.94 27.61 5.74
CA ASN A 69 2.75 28.19 4.41
C ASN A 69 3.30 27.28 3.31
N HIS A 70 4.43 26.60 3.55
CA HIS A 70 5.00 25.66 2.56
C HIS A 70 4.10 24.43 2.42
N VAL A 71 3.62 23.88 3.53
CA VAL A 71 2.74 22.71 3.52
C VAL A 71 1.40 23.04 2.85
N LYS A 72 0.87 24.25 3.07
CA LYS A 72 -0.35 24.73 2.43
C LYS A 72 -0.20 24.80 0.90
N ILE A 73 0.86 25.45 0.41
CA ILE A 73 1.15 25.54 -1.03
C ILE A 73 1.35 24.14 -1.63
N GLU A 74 2.09 23.27 -0.93
CA GLU A 74 2.31 21.89 -1.37
C GLU A 74 1.00 21.10 -1.49
N ALA A 75 0.09 21.26 -0.53
CA ALA A 75 -1.23 20.63 -0.54
C ALA A 75 -2.13 21.16 -1.65
N GLU A 76 -2.13 22.48 -1.89
CA GLU A 76 -2.88 23.11 -2.98
C GLU A 76 -2.39 22.63 -4.35
N VAL A 77 -1.08 22.52 -4.55
CA VAL A 77 -0.49 22.04 -5.82
C VAL A 77 -0.74 20.55 -6.05
N LYS A 78 -0.67 19.72 -5.00
CA LYS A 78 -0.86 18.26 -5.11
C LYS A 78 -2.32 17.83 -5.22
N GLY A 79 -3.24 18.74 -4.93
CA GLY A 79 -4.66 18.45 -4.93
C GLY A 79 -5.09 17.54 -3.79
N THR A 80 -6.37 17.17 -3.82
CA THR A 80 -6.94 16.30 -2.80
C THR A 80 -6.51 14.84 -2.98
N LEU A 81 -6.67 14.03 -1.94
CA LEU A 81 -6.49 12.58 -2.08
C LEU A 81 -7.49 11.98 -3.09
N ILE A 82 -8.69 12.54 -3.17
CA ILE A 82 -9.75 12.08 -4.08
C ILE A 82 -9.33 12.31 -5.54
N GLU A 83 -8.85 13.51 -5.89
CA GLU A 83 -8.33 13.80 -7.24
C GLU A 83 -7.20 12.87 -7.65
N ARG A 84 -6.28 12.56 -6.71
CA ARG A 84 -5.17 11.62 -6.99
C ARG A 84 -5.65 10.18 -7.18
N LEU A 85 -6.71 9.77 -6.49
CA LEU A 85 -7.33 8.47 -6.67
C LEU A 85 -8.06 8.38 -8.00
N ASP A 86 -8.82 9.41 -8.37
CA ASP A 86 -9.52 9.51 -9.64
C ASP A 86 -8.56 9.39 -10.85
N HIS A 87 -7.47 10.16 -10.84
CA HIS A 87 -6.43 10.05 -11.87
C HIS A 87 -5.72 8.68 -11.88
N ALA A 88 -5.58 8.02 -10.73
CA ALA A 88 -5.02 6.67 -10.68
C ALA A 88 -5.99 5.65 -11.29
N GLU A 89 -7.28 5.76 -10.99
CA GLU A 89 -8.35 4.93 -11.54
C GLU A 89 -8.42 5.06 -13.07
N GLU A 90 -8.38 6.28 -13.61
CA GLU A 90 -8.36 6.53 -15.05
C GLU A 90 -7.16 5.86 -15.73
N ARG A 91 -5.97 5.98 -15.14
CA ARG A 91 -4.74 5.37 -15.68
C ARG A 91 -4.78 3.85 -15.64
N VAL A 92 -5.33 3.27 -14.57
CA VAL A 92 -5.49 1.82 -14.44
C VAL A 92 -6.50 1.32 -15.48
N LEU A 93 -7.65 1.99 -15.62
CA LEU A 93 -8.65 1.65 -16.63
C LEU A 93 -8.06 1.66 -18.04
N LYS A 94 -7.28 2.69 -18.39
CA LYS A 94 -6.61 2.77 -19.69
C LYS A 94 -5.65 1.61 -19.94
N LEU A 95 -4.88 1.21 -18.92
CA LEU A 95 -3.98 0.06 -19.01
C LEU A 95 -4.75 -1.26 -19.16
N CYS A 96 -5.85 -1.44 -18.43
CA CYS A 96 -6.72 -2.61 -18.55
C CYS A 96 -7.26 -2.76 -19.98
N LEU A 97 -7.81 -1.68 -20.55
CA LEU A 97 -8.32 -1.69 -21.92
C LEU A 97 -7.23 -2.03 -22.95
N GLN A 98 -6.03 -1.47 -22.79
CA GLN A 98 -4.90 -1.77 -23.68
C GLN A 98 -4.46 -3.24 -23.58
N LEU A 99 -4.44 -3.82 -22.38
CA LEU A 99 -4.10 -5.23 -22.18
C LEU A 99 -5.17 -6.15 -22.76
N GLU A 100 -6.45 -5.84 -22.58
CA GLU A 100 -7.56 -6.59 -23.18
C GLU A 100 -7.47 -6.60 -24.71
N GLU A 101 -7.21 -5.44 -25.34
CA GLU A 101 -7.02 -5.34 -26.78
C GLU A 101 -5.84 -6.20 -27.28
N GLN A 102 -4.70 -6.16 -26.58
CA GLN A 102 -3.54 -6.98 -26.92
C GLN A 102 -3.83 -8.47 -26.79
N LEU A 103 -4.48 -8.90 -25.71
CA LEU A 103 -4.87 -10.29 -25.50
C LEU A 103 -5.84 -10.78 -26.58
N GLU A 104 -6.80 -9.94 -26.96
CA GLU A 104 -7.70 -10.26 -28.08
C GLU A 104 -6.95 -10.39 -29.41
N ALA A 105 -6.02 -9.48 -29.69
CA ALA A 105 -5.20 -9.53 -30.89
C ALA A 105 -4.37 -10.82 -30.94
N GLU A 106 -3.74 -11.20 -29.82
CA GLU A 106 -3.00 -12.45 -29.70
C GLU A 106 -3.89 -13.69 -29.92
N ARG A 107 -5.08 -13.73 -29.33
CA ARG A 107 -6.05 -14.83 -29.53
C ARG A 107 -6.42 -14.95 -31.01
N LYS A 108 -6.73 -13.83 -31.67
CA LYS A 108 -7.06 -13.78 -33.10
C LYS A 108 -5.90 -14.29 -33.97
N ILE A 109 -4.65 -13.99 -33.61
CA ILE A 109 -3.46 -14.50 -34.31
C ILE A 109 -3.32 -16.01 -34.10
N LYS A 110 -3.41 -16.49 -32.85
CA LYS A 110 -3.33 -17.93 -32.52
C LYS A 110 -4.37 -18.74 -33.29
N GLU A 111 -5.63 -18.33 -33.27
CA GLU A 111 -6.69 -19.01 -34.03
C GLU A 111 -6.40 -19.06 -35.54
N LYS A 112 -5.92 -17.95 -36.13
CA LYS A 112 -5.57 -17.92 -37.55
C LYS A 112 -4.42 -18.88 -37.87
N THR A 113 -3.43 -19.00 -36.98
CA THR A 113 -2.30 -19.93 -37.16
C THR A 113 -2.75 -21.39 -37.07
N GLU A 114 -3.61 -21.73 -36.11
CA GLU A 114 -4.17 -23.08 -35.97
C GLU A 114 -5.04 -23.46 -37.19
N LYS A 115 -5.94 -22.59 -37.61
CA LYS A 115 -6.76 -22.81 -38.82
C LYS A 115 -5.89 -23.04 -40.06
N LYS A 116 -4.77 -22.32 -40.20
CA LYS A 116 -3.81 -22.51 -41.31
C LYS A 116 -3.04 -23.84 -41.20
N THR A 117 -2.60 -24.26 -40.01
CA THR A 117 -1.89 -25.54 -39.85
C THR A 117 -2.79 -26.74 -40.09
N HIS A 118 -4.05 -26.70 -39.63
CA HIS A 118 -5.04 -27.74 -39.92
C HIS A 118 -5.34 -27.87 -41.42
N LYS A 119 -5.52 -26.75 -42.13
CA LYS A 119 -5.72 -26.76 -43.60
C LYS A 119 -4.54 -27.38 -44.36
N LYS A 120 -3.29 -27.04 -43.97
CA LYS A 120 -2.08 -27.60 -44.61
C LYS A 120 -1.95 -29.11 -44.38
N LYS A 121 -2.29 -29.61 -43.17
CA LYS A 121 -2.28 -31.04 -42.85
C LYS A 121 -3.30 -31.82 -43.69
N GLY A 122 -4.53 -31.31 -43.82
CA GLY A 122 -5.58 -31.95 -44.62
C GLY A 122 -5.24 -32.01 -46.11
N LEU A 123 -4.73 -30.90 -46.68
CA LEU A 123 -4.30 -30.87 -48.08
C LEU A 123 -3.14 -31.83 -48.35
N LYS A 124 -2.16 -31.92 -47.45
CA LYS A 124 -1.03 -32.86 -47.59
C LYS A 124 -1.51 -34.32 -47.62
N GLN A 125 -2.44 -34.70 -46.75
CA GLN A 125 -3.04 -36.04 -46.75
C GLN A 125 -3.83 -36.33 -48.03
N PHE A 126 -4.57 -35.34 -48.54
CA PHE A 126 -5.33 -35.47 -49.78
C PHE A 126 -4.39 -35.71 -50.98
N VAL A 127 -3.36 -34.86 -51.15
CA VAL A 127 -2.35 -35.02 -52.22
C VAL A 127 -1.63 -36.36 -52.11
N GLN A 128 -1.29 -36.80 -50.90
CA GLN A 128 -0.64 -38.09 -50.68
C GLN A 128 -1.51 -39.28 -51.11
N ARG A 129 -2.85 -39.18 -50.95
CA ARG A 129 -3.78 -40.20 -51.46
C ARG A 129 -3.90 -40.20 -52.98
N CYS A 130 -3.87 -39.02 -53.62
CA CYS A 130 -3.98 -38.93 -55.08
C CYS A 130 -2.72 -39.39 -55.83
N VAL A 131 -1.53 -39.20 -55.25
CA VAL A 131 -0.24 -39.52 -55.92
C VAL A 131 0.21 -40.96 -55.68
N LYS A 132 -0.28 -41.63 -54.63
CA LYS A 132 0.01 -43.05 -54.36
C LYS A 132 -1.05 -44.03 -54.91
N GLY A 133 -1.97 -43.54 -55.74
CA GLY A 133 -2.91 -44.36 -56.52
C GLY A 133 -2.26 -44.88 -57.78
#